data_AF-A0A7W1MTB3-F1
#
_entry.id   AF-A0A7W1MTB3-F1
#
_cell.length_a   1.000
_cell.length_b   1.000
_cell.length_c   1.000
_cell.angle_alpha   90.00
_cell.angle_beta   90.00
_cell.angle_gamma   90.00
#
_symmetry.space_group_name_H-M   'P 1'
#
loop_
_entity.id
_entity.type
_entity.pdbx_description
1 polymer ?
#
loop_
_entity_poly.entity_id
_entity_poly.type
_entity_poly.pdbx_seq_one_letter_code
_entity_poly.pdbx_strand_id
1 'polypeptide(L)'
;MKAQFNTLKGGNDRSGTSESPPVTLSVIFPAFNEEANIQRTVESARLVLPKLAKTWEIILVNDGSKDATTPLCDHLAEQYPEVRAIHHVDNRGYGAALKSGILAARHDFIFFTDSDGQFDLEELEGLIEWASQYDIVTGYRGKRQDPPHRLINAFGWKMLVRMVLGVKVRDIDCAFKIFQRSVFDRVQIRSVGAMVNTEILAQANAFGMRIHEVKVTHYPRQFGKSSGANLRVIAKAFRELLRLYRQLRTVTHEQEGLYRTDLPIPHKVFRHGVPEKLGEGVVAVSHRFNVETGKESPSSRECFVD
;
A
#
# COMPACT_ATOMS: atom_id res chain seq x y z
N MET A 1 -7.48 -31.93 -63.04
CA MET A 1 -7.94 -30.93 -62.06
C MET A 1 -7.33 -31.25 -60.70
N LYS A 2 -6.13 -30.72 -60.41
CA LYS A 2 -5.43 -30.82 -59.12
C LYS A 2 -4.96 -29.40 -58.79
N ALA A 3 -5.53 -28.77 -57.79
CA ALA A 3 -5.13 -27.43 -57.35
C ALA A 3 -4.10 -27.56 -56.23
N GLN A 4 -2.95 -26.93 -56.43
CA GLN A 4 -1.84 -26.82 -55.47
C GLN A 4 -2.21 -25.81 -54.38
N PHE A 5 -2.10 -26.23 -53.12
CA PHE A 5 -2.10 -25.35 -51.95
C PHE A 5 -0.71 -24.73 -51.81
N ASN A 6 -0.59 -23.42 -52.05
CA ASN A 6 0.64 -22.68 -51.80
C ASN A 6 0.56 -22.06 -50.39
N THR A 7 1.45 -22.50 -49.51
CA THR A 7 1.55 -22.06 -48.11
C THR A 7 2.36 -20.77 -48.06
N LEU A 8 1.73 -19.63 -47.75
CA LEU A 8 2.43 -18.38 -47.47
C LEU A 8 2.96 -18.41 -46.02
N LYS A 9 4.24 -18.78 -45.86
CA LYS A 9 5.03 -18.46 -44.67
C LYS A 9 5.41 -16.98 -44.73
N GLY A 10 4.61 -16.12 -44.12
CA GLY A 10 4.99 -14.75 -43.81
C GLY A 10 5.83 -14.72 -42.55
N GLY A 11 7.15 -14.60 -42.70
CA GLY A 11 8.05 -14.24 -41.61
C GLY A 11 7.73 -12.83 -41.15
N ASN A 12 7.59 -12.64 -39.85
CA ASN A 12 7.58 -11.32 -39.25
C ASN A 12 8.72 -11.28 -38.22
N ASP A 13 9.87 -10.84 -38.71
CA ASP A 13 10.96 -10.31 -37.93
C ASP A 13 10.43 -9.13 -37.11
N ARG A 14 10.22 -9.35 -35.81
CA ARG A 14 9.95 -8.30 -34.83
C ARG A 14 11.14 -8.19 -33.88
N SER A 15 12.33 -7.95 -34.43
CA SER A 15 13.46 -7.39 -33.69
C SER A 15 13.29 -5.88 -33.56
N GLY A 16 12.33 -5.47 -32.74
CA GLY A 16 12.14 -4.09 -32.32
C GLY A 16 11.87 -4.11 -30.83
N THR A 17 12.92 -4.14 -30.02
CA THR A 17 12.84 -3.89 -28.58
C THR A 17 12.28 -2.48 -28.39
N SER A 18 10.96 -2.36 -28.27
CA SER A 18 10.36 -1.22 -27.61
C SER A 18 10.82 -1.31 -26.15
N GLU A 19 11.96 -0.70 -25.83
CA GLU A 19 12.38 -0.55 -24.44
C GLU A 19 11.33 0.32 -23.76
N SER A 20 10.37 -0.33 -23.12
CA SER A 20 9.52 0.28 -22.11
C SER A 20 10.43 1.03 -21.14
N PRO A 21 10.10 2.28 -20.75
CA PRO A 21 10.92 3.00 -19.79
C PRO A 21 11.12 2.14 -18.53
N PRO A 22 12.33 2.18 -17.94
CA PRO A 22 12.65 1.30 -16.84
C PRO A 22 11.71 1.53 -15.66
N VAL A 23 11.10 0.46 -15.17
CA VAL A 23 10.11 0.47 -14.09
C VAL A 23 10.76 1.04 -12.81
N THR A 24 10.11 2.03 -12.20
CA THR A 24 10.43 2.52 -10.85
C THR A 24 9.31 2.14 -9.89
N LEU A 25 9.62 1.60 -8.71
CA LEU A 25 8.62 0.93 -7.86
C LEU A 25 8.76 1.21 -6.36
N SER A 26 7.71 1.72 -5.73
CA SER A 26 7.58 1.79 -4.27
C SER A 26 6.73 0.63 -3.77
N VAL A 27 7.29 -0.24 -2.93
CA VAL A 27 6.59 -1.38 -2.32
C VAL A 27 6.21 -1.06 -0.89
N ILE A 28 4.94 -1.19 -0.53
CA ILE A 28 4.42 -0.86 0.80
C ILE A 28 4.04 -2.14 1.52
N PHE A 29 4.57 -2.31 2.74
CA PHE A 29 4.19 -3.36 3.68
C PHE A 29 3.57 -2.75 4.95
N PRO A 30 2.23 -2.74 5.07
CA PRO A 30 1.58 -2.38 6.33
C PRO A 30 1.81 -3.50 7.36
N ALA A 31 2.22 -3.13 8.57
CA ALA A 31 2.56 -4.07 9.64
C ALA A 31 1.86 -3.69 10.94
N PHE A 32 1.22 -4.67 11.60
CA PHE A 32 0.69 -4.52 12.95
C PHE A 32 0.80 -5.84 13.70
N ASN A 33 1.70 -5.90 14.67
CA ASN A 33 2.11 -7.12 15.37
C ASN A 33 2.53 -8.25 14.42
N GLU A 34 3.53 -7.95 13.58
CA GLU A 34 4.06 -8.82 12.54
C GLU A 34 5.53 -9.20 12.81
N GLU A 35 5.95 -9.27 14.08
CA GLU A 35 7.33 -9.60 14.48
C GLU A 35 7.84 -10.92 13.89
N ALA A 36 6.92 -11.88 13.68
CA ALA A 36 7.24 -13.19 13.13
C ALA A 36 7.44 -13.19 11.60
N ASN A 37 6.95 -12.17 10.90
CA ASN A 37 6.88 -12.18 9.42
C ASN A 37 7.71 -11.06 8.78
N ILE A 38 7.78 -9.87 9.40
CA ILE A 38 8.27 -8.65 8.75
C ILE A 38 9.67 -8.78 8.18
N GLN A 39 10.60 -9.42 8.90
CA GLN A 39 11.97 -9.63 8.43
C GLN A 39 12.01 -10.50 7.18
N ARG A 40 11.35 -11.66 7.22
CA ARG A 40 11.27 -12.59 6.08
C ARG A 40 10.64 -11.93 4.86
N THR A 41 9.58 -11.15 5.06
CA THR A 41 8.90 -10.43 3.98
C THR A 41 9.83 -9.42 3.31
N VAL A 42 10.58 -8.64 4.08
CA VAL A 42 11.55 -7.68 3.54
C VAL A 42 12.67 -8.39 2.81
N GLU A 43 13.26 -9.42 3.40
CA GLU A 43 14.33 -10.20 2.76
C GLU A 43 13.87 -10.83 1.43
N SER A 44 12.66 -11.41 1.40
CA SER A 44 12.07 -11.96 0.18
C SER A 44 11.86 -10.86 -0.88
N ALA A 45 11.33 -9.70 -0.49
CA ALA A 45 11.16 -8.59 -1.41
C ALA A 45 12.49 -8.13 -2.01
N ARG A 46 13.55 -8.03 -1.20
CA ARG A 46 14.89 -7.62 -1.67
C ARG A 46 15.51 -8.61 -2.66
N LEU A 47 15.13 -9.88 -2.63
CA LEU A 47 15.56 -10.87 -3.62
C LEU A 47 14.83 -10.74 -4.97
N VAL A 48 13.60 -10.24 -4.95
CA VAL A 48 12.71 -10.16 -6.12
C VAL A 48 12.82 -8.79 -6.81
N LEU A 49 12.73 -7.69 -6.07
CA LEU A 49 12.60 -6.34 -6.62
C LEU A 49 13.73 -5.90 -7.57
N PRO A 50 15.03 -6.22 -7.33
CA PRO A 50 16.10 -5.88 -8.26
C PRO A 50 15.94 -6.50 -9.66
N LYS A 51 15.19 -7.59 -9.79
CA LYS A 51 14.90 -8.25 -11.07
C LYS A 51 13.75 -7.57 -11.81
N LEU A 52 12.87 -6.90 -11.09
CA LEU A 52 11.61 -6.37 -11.61
C LEU A 52 11.62 -4.86 -11.88
N ALA A 53 12.45 -4.11 -11.16
CA ALA A 53 12.50 -2.65 -11.25
C ALA A 53 13.94 -2.12 -11.20
N LYS A 54 14.23 -1.11 -12.03
CA LYS A 54 15.55 -0.47 -12.07
C LYS A 54 15.81 0.35 -10.80
N THR A 55 14.77 0.96 -10.27
CA THR A 55 14.81 1.73 -9.03
C THR A 55 13.64 1.32 -8.18
N TRP A 56 13.89 0.99 -6.93
CA TRP A 56 12.85 0.53 -6.03
C TRP A 56 13.13 0.96 -4.60
N GLU A 57 12.07 1.03 -3.81
CA GLU A 57 12.13 1.21 -2.36
C GLU A 57 11.09 0.32 -1.68
N ILE A 58 11.36 -0.03 -0.42
CA ILE A 58 10.42 -0.71 0.47
C ILE A 58 10.03 0.27 1.57
N ILE A 59 8.73 0.41 1.81
CA ILE A 59 8.14 1.27 2.83
C ILE A 59 7.38 0.39 3.82
N LEU A 60 7.96 0.21 5.00
CA LEU A 60 7.32 -0.46 6.13
C LEU A 60 6.45 0.56 6.84
N VAL A 61 5.17 0.25 7.04
CA VAL A 61 4.27 1.11 7.81
C VAL A 61 3.80 0.35 9.04
N ASN A 62 4.50 0.56 10.14
CA ASN A 62 4.16 0.00 11.43
C ASN A 62 3.02 0.80 12.07
N ASP A 63 1.85 0.18 12.18
CA ASP A 63 0.61 0.78 12.67
C ASP A 63 0.46 0.64 14.20
N GLY A 64 1.46 1.12 14.95
CA GLY A 64 1.42 1.14 16.42
C GLY A 64 1.47 -0.26 17.06
N SER A 65 2.35 -1.13 16.56
CA SER A 65 2.54 -2.48 17.11
C SER A 65 2.97 -2.48 18.58
N LYS A 66 2.58 -3.53 19.30
CA LYS A 66 2.89 -3.75 20.73
C LYS A 66 3.90 -4.86 20.99
N ASP A 67 4.33 -5.53 19.93
CA ASP A 67 5.33 -6.60 19.92
C ASP A 67 6.67 -6.06 19.39
N ALA A 68 7.61 -6.94 19.02
CA ALA A 68 8.91 -6.55 18.50
C ALA A 68 8.89 -6.00 17.06
N THR A 69 7.74 -5.80 16.42
CA THR A 69 7.66 -5.27 15.05
C THR A 69 8.36 -3.92 14.90
N THR A 70 8.19 -3.03 15.88
CA THR A 70 8.80 -1.69 15.85
C THR A 70 10.33 -1.74 15.73
N PRO A 71 11.07 -2.34 16.68
CA PRO A 71 12.53 -2.41 16.58
C PRO A 71 13.01 -3.23 15.37
N LEU A 72 12.24 -4.22 14.91
CA LEU A 72 12.57 -4.96 13.68
C LEU A 72 12.49 -4.07 12.43
N CYS A 73 11.44 -3.23 12.31
CA CYS A 73 11.33 -2.28 11.22
C CYS A 73 12.48 -1.26 11.22
N ASP A 74 12.85 -0.74 12.40
CA ASP A 74 13.96 0.19 12.55
C ASP A 74 15.28 -0.46 12.11
N HIS A 75 15.55 -1.67 12.61
CA HIS A 75 16.74 -2.44 12.24
C HIS A 75 16.83 -2.68 10.72
N LEU A 76 15.73 -3.08 10.08
CA LEU A 76 15.70 -3.32 8.63
C LEU A 76 15.94 -2.03 7.83
N ALA A 77 15.44 -0.89 8.30
CA ALA A 77 15.65 0.42 7.66
C ALA A 77 17.08 0.96 7.86
N GLU A 78 17.74 0.62 8.98
CA GLU A 78 19.16 0.91 9.21
C GLU A 78 20.06 0.01 8.36
N GLN A 79 19.72 -1.28 8.25
CA GLN A 79 20.50 -2.27 7.55
C GLN A 79 20.47 -2.10 6.03
N TYR A 80 19.33 -1.66 5.48
CA TYR A 80 19.11 -1.61 4.03
C TYR A 80 18.73 -0.19 3.57
N PRO A 81 19.57 0.48 2.76
CA PRO A 81 19.34 1.88 2.37
C PRO A 81 18.08 2.11 1.52
N GLU A 82 17.57 1.07 0.89
CA GLU A 82 16.35 1.07 0.10
C GLU A 82 15.08 0.73 0.91
N VAL A 83 15.22 0.48 2.21
CA VAL A 83 14.10 0.25 3.15
C VAL A 83 13.88 1.49 4.01
N ARG A 84 12.61 1.86 4.21
CA ARG A 84 12.18 2.97 5.06
C ARG A 84 11.07 2.52 5.97
N ALA A 85 11.10 2.96 7.23
CA ALA A 85 10.03 2.69 8.19
C ALA A 85 9.22 3.96 8.52
N ILE A 86 7.91 3.81 8.68
CA ILE A 86 6.96 4.82 9.14
C ILE A 86 6.22 4.22 10.33
N HIS A 87 6.14 4.98 11.42
CA HIS A 87 5.51 4.53 12.66
C HIS A 87 4.31 5.39 12.99
N HIS A 88 3.17 4.74 13.22
CA HIS A 88 2.05 5.36 13.91
C HIS A 88 2.21 5.19 15.42
N VAL A 89 1.82 6.23 16.18
CA VAL A 89 1.87 6.20 17.66
C VAL A 89 0.94 5.13 18.21
N ASP A 90 -0.26 5.02 17.63
CA ASP A 90 -1.28 4.04 17.97
C ASP A 90 -1.74 3.31 16.71
N ASN A 91 -2.44 2.18 16.88
CA ASN A 91 -3.11 1.50 15.78
C ASN A 91 -4.22 2.38 15.19
N ARG A 92 -4.01 2.83 13.95
CA ARG A 92 -4.95 3.67 13.18
C ARG A 92 -5.74 2.87 12.16
N GLY A 93 -5.39 1.60 11.95
CA GLY A 93 -6.02 0.66 11.05
C GLY A 93 -5.32 0.54 9.70
N TYR A 94 -5.57 -0.60 9.05
CA TYR A 94 -4.96 -0.99 7.78
C TYR A 94 -5.04 0.08 6.67
N GLY A 95 -6.19 0.73 6.51
CA GLY A 95 -6.36 1.79 5.52
C GLY A 95 -5.55 3.05 5.83
N ALA A 96 -5.36 3.37 7.11
CA ALA A 96 -4.49 4.47 7.52
C ALA A 96 -3.01 4.12 7.27
N ALA A 97 -2.60 2.87 7.52
CA ALA A 97 -1.26 2.40 7.21
C ALA A 97 -0.95 2.48 5.71
N LEU A 98 -1.85 1.97 4.85
CA LEU A 98 -1.72 2.10 3.39
C LEU A 98 -1.66 3.57 2.96
N LYS A 99 -2.51 4.43 3.51
CA LYS A 99 -2.49 5.87 3.21
C LYS A 99 -1.13 6.51 3.51
N SER A 100 -0.55 6.23 4.67
CA SER A 100 0.77 6.74 5.05
C SER A 100 1.87 6.21 4.12
N GLY A 101 1.81 4.93 3.75
CA GLY A 101 2.76 4.34 2.81
C GLY A 101 2.67 4.97 1.42
N ILE A 102 1.45 5.16 0.91
CA ILE A 102 1.21 5.79 -0.40
C ILE A 102 1.71 7.23 -0.38
N LEU A 103 1.37 8.03 0.64
CA LEU A 103 1.89 9.40 0.76
C LEU A 103 3.42 9.49 0.77
N ALA A 104 4.10 8.45 1.26
CA ALA A 104 5.55 8.41 1.34
C ALA A 104 6.25 7.83 0.10
N ALA A 105 5.49 7.23 -0.82
CA ALA A 105 5.98 6.60 -2.05
C ALA A 105 6.55 7.64 -3.03
N ARG A 106 7.70 7.31 -3.64
CA ARG A 106 8.45 8.22 -4.50
C ARG A 106 8.47 7.82 -5.96
N HIS A 107 8.10 6.59 -6.28
CA HIS A 107 8.25 6.03 -7.62
C HIS A 107 6.94 6.00 -8.42
N ASP A 108 7.06 5.80 -9.73
CA ASP A 108 5.95 5.92 -10.67
C ASP A 108 4.90 4.81 -10.48
N PHE A 109 5.34 3.64 -9.99
CA PHE A 109 4.45 2.57 -9.58
C PHE A 109 4.47 2.39 -8.08
N ILE A 110 3.29 2.11 -7.54
CA ILE A 110 3.08 1.80 -6.12
C ILE A 110 2.49 0.42 -6.04
N PHE A 111 3.17 -0.48 -5.35
CA PHE A 111 2.66 -1.80 -5.04
C PHE A 111 2.44 -1.90 -3.54
N PHE A 112 1.34 -2.54 -3.13
CA PHE A 112 1.18 -2.94 -1.74
C PHE A 112 0.71 -4.39 -1.63
N THR A 113 1.16 -5.04 -0.57
CA THR A 113 0.68 -6.35 -0.14
C THR A 113 0.77 -6.50 1.36
N ASP A 114 0.03 -7.46 1.92
CA ASP A 114 0.10 -7.80 3.33
C ASP A 114 1.51 -8.33 3.70
N SER A 115 1.96 -8.02 4.92
CA SER A 115 3.30 -8.38 5.40
C SER A 115 3.34 -9.73 6.14
N ASP A 116 2.34 -10.58 5.94
CA ASP A 116 2.16 -11.86 6.67
C ASP A 116 2.60 -13.10 5.86
N GLY A 117 3.19 -12.87 4.68
CA GLY A 117 3.72 -13.92 3.80
C GLY A 117 2.65 -14.75 3.09
N GLN A 118 1.40 -14.28 3.02
CA GLN A 118 0.32 -15.01 2.33
C GLN A 118 0.38 -14.93 0.80
N PHE A 119 1.23 -14.08 0.23
CA PHE A 119 1.41 -13.95 -1.22
C PHE A 119 2.86 -14.27 -1.63
N ASP A 120 3.00 -14.83 -2.83
CA ASP A 120 4.31 -14.95 -3.47
C ASP A 120 4.68 -13.62 -4.13
N LEU A 121 5.80 -13.02 -3.72
CA LEU A 121 6.27 -11.77 -4.30
C LEU A 121 6.79 -11.97 -5.72
N GLU A 122 7.18 -13.17 -6.14
CA GLU A 122 7.59 -13.45 -7.51
C GLU A 122 6.44 -13.22 -8.51
N GLU A 123 5.19 -13.42 -8.09
CA GLU A 123 4.01 -13.16 -8.92
C GLU A 123 3.78 -11.66 -9.20
N LEU A 124 4.55 -10.76 -8.57
CA LEU A 124 4.54 -9.33 -8.90
C LEU A 124 4.98 -9.06 -10.34
N GLU A 125 5.83 -9.92 -10.92
CA GLU A 125 6.22 -9.84 -12.33
C GLU A 125 4.99 -9.77 -13.25
N GLY A 126 4.03 -10.67 -13.04
CA GLY A 126 2.79 -10.73 -13.82
C GLY A 126 1.89 -9.50 -13.65
N LEU A 127 2.03 -8.73 -12.56
CA LEU A 127 1.32 -7.45 -12.39
C LEU A 127 2.03 -6.31 -13.14
N ILE A 128 3.37 -6.30 -13.11
CA ILE A 128 4.20 -5.26 -13.73
C ILE A 128 4.04 -5.26 -15.26
N GLU A 129 3.88 -6.43 -15.88
CA GLU A 129 3.62 -6.56 -17.33
C GLU A 129 2.44 -5.70 -17.82
N TRP A 130 1.45 -5.48 -16.96
CA TRP A 130 0.24 -4.71 -17.28
C TRP A 130 0.24 -3.30 -16.70
N ALA A 131 1.16 -2.98 -15.79
CA ALA A 131 1.12 -1.74 -15.01
C ALA A 131 1.27 -0.47 -15.87
N SER A 132 1.98 -0.53 -17.00
CA SER A 132 2.09 0.60 -17.93
C SER A 132 0.82 0.82 -18.77
N GLN A 133 0.01 -0.22 -18.96
CA GLN A 133 -1.17 -0.20 -19.82
C GLN A 133 -2.46 0.11 -19.06
N TYR A 134 -2.46 -0.09 -17.75
CA TYR A 134 -3.63 0.07 -16.88
C TYR A 134 -3.29 1.01 -15.73
N ASP A 135 -4.31 1.69 -15.22
CA ASP A 135 -4.10 2.62 -14.10
C ASP A 135 -3.95 1.82 -12.80
N ILE A 136 -4.66 0.68 -12.71
CA ILE A 136 -4.61 -0.25 -11.58
C ILE A 136 -4.54 -1.69 -12.11
N VAL A 137 -3.64 -2.50 -11.56
CA VAL A 137 -3.62 -3.95 -11.77
C VAL A 137 -3.79 -4.63 -10.42
N THR A 138 -4.85 -5.43 -10.28
CA THR A 138 -5.18 -6.14 -9.04
C THR A 138 -5.00 -7.64 -9.19
N GLY A 139 -4.45 -8.25 -8.15
CA GLY A 139 -4.53 -9.69 -7.96
C GLY A 139 -5.97 -10.14 -7.73
N TYR A 140 -6.28 -11.38 -8.10
CA TYR A 140 -7.42 -12.12 -7.58
C TYR A 140 -7.00 -13.52 -7.17
N ARG A 141 -7.49 -13.96 -6.00
CA ARG A 141 -7.15 -15.27 -5.47
C ARG A 141 -7.81 -16.37 -6.30
N GLY A 142 -6.99 -17.24 -6.89
CA GLY A 142 -7.47 -18.32 -7.75
C GLY A 142 -8.32 -19.36 -7.03
N LYS A 143 -7.82 -19.96 -5.95
CA LYS A 143 -8.50 -21.02 -5.18
C LYS A 143 -8.54 -20.66 -3.71
N ARG A 144 -9.69 -20.18 -3.22
CA ARG A 144 -9.92 -19.97 -1.79
C ARG A 144 -10.15 -21.32 -1.12
N GLN A 145 -9.31 -21.68 -0.15
CA GLN A 145 -9.51 -22.86 0.70
C GLN A 145 -10.26 -22.52 2.01
N ASP A 146 -11.09 -21.48 1.96
CA ASP A 146 -11.87 -21.07 3.12
C ASP A 146 -13.04 -22.03 3.38
N PRO A 147 -13.48 -22.19 4.64
CA PRO A 147 -14.70 -22.91 4.98
C PRO A 147 -15.93 -22.39 4.18
N PRO A 148 -16.91 -23.25 3.86
CA PRO A 148 -18.06 -22.88 3.01
C PRO A 148 -18.82 -21.61 3.46
N HIS A 149 -18.96 -21.40 4.77
CA HIS A 149 -19.63 -20.21 5.31
C HIS A 149 -18.88 -18.91 5.00
N ARG A 150 -17.54 -18.94 4.94
CA ARG A 150 -16.71 -17.78 4.54
C ARG A 150 -16.82 -17.52 3.04
N LEU A 151 -16.93 -18.57 2.23
CA LEU A 151 -17.16 -18.44 0.78
C LEU A 151 -18.51 -17.78 0.49
N ILE A 152 -19.57 -18.18 1.20
CA ILE A 152 -20.90 -17.56 1.07
C ILE A 152 -20.88 -16.10 1.50
N ASN A 153 -20.27 -15.79 2.65
CA ASN A 153 -20.16 -14.40 3.13
C ASN A 153 -19.37 -13.53 2.15
N ALA A 154 -18.25 -14.03 1.63
CA ALA A 154 -17.45 -13.31 0.65
C ALA A 154 -18.19 -13.14 -0.69
N PHE A 155 -18.98 -14.12 -1.10
CA PHE A 155 -19.83 -14.00 -2.29
C PHE A 155 -20.94 -12.97 -2.09
N GLY A 156 -21.65 -13.00 -0.96
CA GLY A 156 -22.69 -12.03 -0.62
C GLY A 156 -22.13 -10.61 -0.54
N TRP A 157 -20.97 -10.43 0.12
CA TRP A 157 -20.26 -9.16 0.17
C TRP A 157 -19.88 -8.65 -1.22
N LYS A 158 -19.28 -9.51 -2.05
CA LYS A 158 -18.92 -9.20 -3.43
C LYS A 158 -20.13 -8.76 -4.26
N MET A 159 -21.25 -9.48 -4.17
CA MET A 159 -22.47 -9.12 -4.89
C MET A 159 -23.03 -7.79 -4.40
N LEU A 160 -23.07 -7.58 -3.08
CA LEU A 160 -23.54 -6.33 -2.49
C LEU A 160 -22.69 -5.14 -2.95
N VAL A 161 -21.37 -5.24 -2.86
CA VAL A 161 -20.46 -4.17 -3.31
C VAL A 161 -20.63 -3.90 -4.80
N ARG A 162 -20.75 -4.95 -5.63
CA ARG A 162 -20.98 -4.82 -7.06
C ARG A 162 -22.30 -4.13 -7.38
N MET A 163 -23.37 -4.45 -6.67
CA MET A 163 -24.68 -3.82 -6.85
C MET A 163 -24.71 -2.37 -6.39
N VAL A 164 -24.07 -2.06 -5.25
CA VAL A 164 -24.13 -0.73 -4.63
C VAL A 164 -23.13 0.24 -5.27
N LEU A 165 -21.90 -0.20 -5.55
CA LEU A 165 -20.80 0.66 -6.02
C LEU A 165 -20.46 0.46 -7.50
N GLY A 166 -21.05 -0.53 -8.17
CA GLY A 166 -20.79 -0.80 -9.59
C GLY A 166 -19.40 -1.37 -9.90
N VAL A 167 -18.60 -1.71 -8.89
CA VAL A 167 -17.23 -2.21 -9.06
C VAL A 167 -17.25 -3.64 -9.62
N LYS A 168 -16.59 -3.86 -10.76
CA LYS A 168 -16.59 -5.13 -11.49
C LYS A 168 -15.27 -5.92 -11.35
N VAL A 169 -14.71 -5.99 -10.15
CA VAL A 169 -13.53 -6.86 -9.86
C VAL A 169 -13.96 -8.22 -9.29
N ARG A 170 -13.19 -9.27 -9.54
CA ARG A 170 -13.40 -10.63 -9.05
C ARG A 170 -13.12 -10.77 -7.56
N ASP A 171 -12.10 -10.09 -7.05
CA ASP A 171 -11.66 -10.14 -5.65
C ASP A 171 -11.23 -8.75 -5.14
N ILE A 172 -12.19 -8.03 -4.55
CA ILE A 172 -11.95 -6.65 -4.09
C ILE A 172 -10.97 -6.59 -2.92
N ASP A 173 -10.98 -7.62 -2.06
CA ASP A 173 -10.21 -7.69 -0.83
C ASP A 173 -8.81 -8.28 -1.02
N CYS A 174 -8.38 -8.58 -2.25
CA CYS A 174 -7.04 -9.11 -2.50
C CYS A 174 -5.99 -8.01 -2.30
N ALA A 175 -5.24 -8.07 -1.20
CA ALA A 175 -4.15 -7.14 -0.93
C ALA A 175 -2.89 -7.52 -1.73
N PHE A 176 -2.98 -7.52 -3.05
CA PHE A 176 -1.85 -7.70 -3.96
C PHE A 176 -2.12 -6.85 -5.20
N LYS A 177 -1.74 -5.57 -5.14
CA LYS A 177 -2.17 -4.56 -6.13
C LYS A 177 -1.05 -3.61 -6.47
N ILE A 178 -0.91 -3.30 -7.76
CA ILE A 178 -0.03 -2.25 -8.27
C ILE A 178 -0.86 -1.13 -8.91
N PHE A 179 -0.41 0.09 -8.72
CA PHE A 179 -1.06 1.31 -9.16
C PHE A 179 -0.04 2.18 -9.88
N GLN A 180 -0.48 2.87 -10.94
CA GLN A 180 0.22 4.08 -11.34
C GLN A 180 0.09 5.11 -10.22
N ARG A 181 1.17 5.79 -9.88
CA ARG A 181 1.19 6.82 -8.83
C ARG A 181 0.13 7.89 -9.09
N SER A 182 -0.08 8.25 -10.36
CA SER A 182 -1.07 9.23 -10.83
C SER A 182 -2.52 8.86 -10.46
N VAL A 183 -2.84 7.60 -10.13
CA VAL A 183 -4.16 7.22 -9.60
C VAL A 183 -4.52 8.05 -8.37
N PHE A 184 -3.54 8.28 -7.50
CA PHE A 184 -3.72 9.01 -6.25
C PHE A 184 -3.68 10.53 -6.41
N ASP A 185 -3.56 11.06 -7.64
CA ASP A 185 -3.83 12.48 -7.94
C ASP A 185 -5.33 12.80 -7.90
N ARG A 186 -6.19 11.77 -7.99
CA ARG A 186 -7.65 11.91 -7.99
C ARG A 186 -8.32 11.06 -6.91
N VAL A 187 -7.76 9.88 -6.61
CA VAL A 187 -8.27 8.99 -5.56
C VAL A 187 -7.84 9.48 -4.18
N GLN A 188 -8.82 9.61 -3.27
CA GLN A 188 -8.56 9.84 -1.85
C GLN A 188 -8.69 8.56 -1.04
N ILE A 189 -8.00 8.49 0.10
CA ILE A 189 -8.16 7.42 1.09
C ILE A 189 -8.68 8.04 2.39
N ARG A 190 -9.95 7.74 2.71
CA ARG A 190 -10.64 8.21 3.93
C ARG A 190 -10.95 7.03 4.87
N SER A 191 -11.02 5.83 4.32
CA SER A 191 -11.23 4.60 5.06
C SER A 191 -9.99 4.26 5.86
N VAL A 192 -10.18 4.05 7.17
CA VAL A 192 -9.11 3.65 8.08
C VAL A 192 -8.95 2.13 8.20
N GLY A 193 -9.98 1.36 7.84
CA GLY A 193 -10.02 -0.10 8.00
C GLY A 193 -10.01 -0.87 6.68
N ALA A 194 -10.55 -2.10 6.72
CA ALA A 194 -10.58 -3.04 5.59
C ALA A 194 -11.29 -2.50 4.33
N MET A 195 -12.15 -1.49 4.46
CA MET A 195 -12.85 -0.86 3.35
C MET A 195 -11.96 -0.05 2.40
N VAL A 196 -10.69 0.18 2.74
CA VAL A 196 -9.76 0.95 1.90
C VAL A 196 -9.65 0.41 0.47
N ASN A 197 -9.55 -0.91 0.31
CA ASN A 197 -9.52 -1.53 -1.01
C ASN A 197 -10.80 -1.25 -1.81
N THR A 198 -11.95 -1.30 -1.12
CA THR A 198 -13.26 -1.01 -1.72
C THR A 198 -13.37 0.46 -2.10
N GLU A 199 -12.92 1.39 -1.25
CA GLU A 199 -12.93 2.82 -1.53
C GLU A 199 -12.06 3.20 -2.72
N ILE A 200 -10.84 2.67 -2.81
CA ILE A 200 -9.91 2.94 -3.91
C ILE A 200 -10.53 2.45 -5.23
N LEU A 201 -10.95 1.19 -5.29
CA LEU A 201 -11.50 0.61 -6.52
C LEU A 201 -12.85 1.23 -6.92
N ALA A 202 -13.67 1.64 -5.96
CA ALA A 202 -14.93 2.30 -6.25
C ALA A 202 -14.75 3.73 -6.79
N GLN A 203 -13.80 4.51 -6.25
CA GLN A 203 -13.43 5.79 -6.84
C GLN A 203 -12.82 5.61 -8.22
N ALA A 204 -11.90 4.65 -8.39
CA ALA A 204 -11.29 4.37 -9.69
C ALA A 204 -12.34 4.02 -10.75
N ASN A 205 -13.31 3.18 -10.40
CA ASN A 205 -14.44 2.84 -11.27
C ASN A 205 -15.32 4.06 -11.58
N ALA A 206 -15.63 4.90 -10.59
CA ALA A 206 -16.39 6.13 -10.79
C ALA A 206 -15.67 7.13 -11.70
N PHE A 207 -14.33 7.16 -11.67
CA PHE A 207 -13.51 8.01 -12.52
C PHE A 207 -13.20 7.44 -13.91
N GLY A 208 -13.69 6.25 -14.23
CA GLY A 208 -13.42 5.59 -15.51
C GLY A 208 -11.98 5.10 -15.68
N MET A 209 -11.26 4.86 -14.58
CA MET A 209 -9.90 4.33 -14.61
C MET A 209 -9.90 2.88 -15.13
N ARG A 210 -8.84 2.52 -15.86
CA ARG A 210 -8.63 1.20 -16.45
C ARG A 210 -8.07 0.26 -15.38
N ILE A 211 -8.81 -0.81 -15.09
CA ILE A 211 -8.44 -1.82 -14.08
C ILE A 211 -8.23 -3.17 -14.78
N HIS A 212 -7.08 -3.81 -14.55
CA HIS A 212 -6.79 -5.18 -15.01
C HIS A 212 -6.69 -6.14 -13.82
N GLU A 213 -6.97 -7.42 -14.06
CA GLU A 213 -6.94 -8.45 -13.02
C GLU A 213 -6.01 -9.60 -13.39
N VAL A 214 -5.07 -9.91 -12.50
CA VAL A 214 -4.11 -11.02 -12.65
C VAL A 214 -4.39 -12.08 -11.60
N LYS A 215 -4.34 -13.34 -11.99
CA LYS A 215 -4.53 -14.45 -11.04
C LYS A 215 -3.29 -14.56 -10.16
N VAL A 216 -3.50 -14.61 -8.85
CA VAL A 216 -2.42 -14.80 -7.87
C VAL A 216 -2.68 -15.98 -6.95
N THR A 217 -1.60 -16.60 -6.51
CA THR A 217 -1.57 -17.65 -5.49
C THR A 217 -1.68 -17.02 -4.11
N HIS A 218 -2.47 -17.67 -3.24
CA HIS A 218 -2.67 -17.19 -1.88
C HIS A 218 -2.53 -18.35 -0.91
N TYR A 219 -1.52 -18.24 -0.06
CA TYR A 219 -1.16 -19.26 0.91
C TYR A 219 -1.93 -19.09 2.23
N PRO A 220 -2.17 -20.19 2.96
CA PRO A 220 -2.65 -20.11 4.32
C PRO A 220 -1.68 -19.29 5.18
N ARG A 221 -2.24 -18.47 6.08
CA ARG A 221 -1.44 -17.72 7.05
C ARG A 221 -0.67 -18.68 7.95
N GLN A 222 0.64 -18.49 8.07
CA GLN A 222 1.49 -19.36 8.91
C GLN A 222 1.44 -18.93 10.39
N PHE A 223 1.32 -17.63 10.65
CA PHE A 223 1.35 -17.05 12.00
C PHE A 223 0.26 -15.97 12.19
N GLY A 224 -0.24 -15.80 13.42
CA GLY A 224 -1.25 -14.78 13.77
C GLY A 224 -2.71 -15.27 13.78
N LYS A 225 -3.63 -14.44 14.29
CA LYS A 225 -5.07 -14.76 14.41
C LYS A 225 -5.89 -14.02 13.36
N SER A 226 -6.71 -14.75 12.59
CA SER A 226 -7.71 -14.13 11.70
C SER A 226 -8.85 -13.51 12.51
N SER A 227 -9.16 -12.24 12.30
CA SER A 227 -10.30 -11.58 12.94
C SER A 227 -11.48 -11.54 11.96
N GLY A 228 -12.56 -12.28 12.23
CA GLY A 228 -13.82 -12.08 11.48
C GLY A 228 -14.83 -13.21 11.53
N ALA A 229 -15.96 -12.96 12.22
CA ALA A 229 -17.33 -13.39 11.89
C ALA A 229 -18.28 -13.09 13.08
N ASN A 230 -18.45 -11.81 13.45
CA ASN A 230 -19.44 -11.40 14.46
C ASN A 230 -20.49 -10.48 13.81
N LEU A 231 -21.76 -10.60 14.19
CA LEU A 231 -22.88 -9.75 13.77
C LEU A 231 -22.55 -8.24 13.85
N ARG A 232 -21.79 -7.83 14.88
CA ARG A 232 -21.33 -6.43 15.01
C ARG A 232 -20.42 -5.99 13.86
N VAL A 233 -19.55 -6.88 13.38
CA VAL A 233 -18.65 -6.61 12.24
C VAL A 233 -19.45 -6.47 10.94
N ILE A 234 -20.46 -7.33 10.76
CA ILE A 234 -21.35 -7.27 9.59
C ILE A 234 -22.11 -5.94 9.59
N ALA A 235 -22.76 -5.55 10.69
CA ALA A 235 -23.50 -4.28 10.78
C ALA A 235 -22.59 -3.07 10.55
N LYS A 236 -21.34 -3.12 11.04
CA LYS A 236 -20.32 -2.09 10.78
C LYS A 236 -20.01 -2.01 9.28
N ALA A 237 -19.77 -3.14 8.61
CA ALA A 237 -19.48 -3.20 7.19
C ALA A 237 -20.62 -2.62 6.33
N PHE A 238 -21.89 -2.92 6.65
CA PHE A 238 -23.04 -2.32 5.96
C PHE A 238 -23.08 -0.79 6.12
N ARG A 239 -22.82 -0.27 7.32
CA ARG A 239 -22.80 1.18 7.57
C ARG A 239 -21.67 1.86 6.81
N GLU A 240 -20.49 1.24 6.77
CA GLU A 240 -19.33 1.75 6.02
C GLU A 240 -19.61 1.74 4.51
N LEU A 241 -20.26 0.68 3.99
CA LEU A 241 -20.66 0.62 2.59
C LEU A 241 -21.66 1.72 2.22
N LEU A 242 -22.69 1.95 3.04
CA LEU A 242 -23.67 3.03 2.79
C LEU A 242 -23.02 4.41 2.86
N ARG A 243 -22.07 4.61 3.78
CA ARG A 243 -21.29 5.85 3.87
C ARG A 243 -20.46 6.05 2.59
N LEU A 244 -19.76 5.02 2.15
CA LEU A 244 -18.96 5.07 0.92
C LEU A 244 -19.84 5.35 -0.31
N TYR A 245 -20.99 4.69 -0.42
CA TYR A 245 -21.95 4.94 -1.50
C TYR A 245 -22.38 6.41 -1.56
N ARG A 246 -22.75 7.01 -0.42
CA ARG A 246 -23.13 8.43 -0.35
C ARG A 246 -21.96 9.35 -0.72
N GLN A 247 -20.75 9.01 -0.30
CA GLN A 247 -19.54 9.76 -0.63
C GLN A 247 -19.26 9.72 -2.14
N LEU A 248 -19.35 8.55 -2.79
CA LEU A 248 -19.13 8.45 -4.23
C LEU A 248 -20.12 9.27 -5.06
N ARG A 249 -21.33 9.52 -4.56
CA ARG A 249 -22.30 10.40 -5.23
C ARG A 249 -21.91 11.88 -5.20
N THR A 250 -21.03 12.28 -4.28
CA THR A 250 -20.51 13.65 -4.18
C THR A 250 -19.14 13.81 -4.83
N VAL A 251 -18.50 12.71 -5.22
CA VAL A 251 -17.19 12.72 -5.88
C VAL A 251 -17.37 13.19 -7.32
N THR A 252 -16.64 14.24 -7.71
CA THR A 252 -16.61 14.78 -9.08
C THR A 252 -15.31 14.38 -9.77
N HIS A 253 -15.31 14.38 -11.11
CA HIS A 253 -14.09 14.05 -11.87
C HIS A 253 -12.92 15.00 -11.59
N GLU A 254 -13.21 16.22 -11.14
CA GLU A 254 -12.25 17.28 -10.81
C GLU A 254 -11.72 17.20 -9.36
N GLN A 255 -12.14 16.21 -8.57
CA GLN A 255 -11.67 16.04 -7.19
C GLN A 255 -10.14 15.89 -7.14
N GLU A 256 -9.51 16.65 -6.24
CA GLU A 256 -8.12 16.45 -5.86
C GLU A 256 -7.94 15.17 -5.02
N GLY A 257 -6.98 14.35 -5.41
CA GLY A 257 -6.61 13.13 -4.72
C GLY A 257 -5.59 13.36 -3.60
N LEU A 258 -5.09 12.24 -3.10
CA LEU A 258 -4.16 12.18 -1.98
C LEU A 258 -2.87 13.00 -2.18
N TYR A 259 -2.35 13.11 -3.40
CA TYR A 259 -1.12 13.89 -3.67
C TYR A 259 -1.34 15.37 -3.97
N ARG A 260 -2.59 15.80 -4.20
CA ARG A 260 -2.90 17.19 -4.54
C ARG A 260 -3.56 17.97 -3.41
N THR A 261 -4.07 17.28 -2.38
CA THR A 261 -4.46 17.96 -1.15
C THR A 261 -3.22 18.57 -0.50
N ASP A 262 -3.28 19.86 -0.13
CA ASP A 262 -2.24 20.67 0.55
C ASP A 262 -1.82 20.17 1.95
N LEU A 263 -1.99 18.88 2.24
CA LEU A 263 -1.63 18.28 3.50
C LEU A 263 -0.11 18.11 3.57
N PRO A 264 0.56 18.61 4.62
CA PRO A 264 1.99 18.41 4.78
C PRO A 264 2.30 16.92 4.81
N ILE A 265 3.12 16.46 3.85
CA ILE A 265 3.66 15.11 3.83
C ILE A 265 4.42 14.91 5.14
N PRO A 266 4.08 13.92 5.99
CA PRO A 266 4.77 13.70 7.25
C PRO A 266 6.19 13.19 6.98
N HIS A 267 7.13 14.10 6.73
CA HIS A 267 8.56 13.84 6.70
C HIS A 267 9.11 13.83 8.14
N LYS A 268 8.67 12.89 8.98
CA LYS A 268 9.52 12.43 10.09
C LYS A 268 10.09 11.08 9.71
N VAL A 269 11.08 11.13 8.82
CA VAL A 269 12.02 10.03 8.61
C VAL A 269 13.07 10.17 9.71
N PHE A 270 13.02 9.33 10.74
CA PHE A 270 14.11 9.27 11.71
C PHE A 270 15.30 8.60 11.03
N ARG A 271 16.24 9.41 10.51
CA ARG A 271 17.60 8.94 10.26
C ARG A 271 18.33 9.01 11.59
N HIS A 272 18.61 7.87 12.21
CA HIS A 272 19.60 7.84 13.28
C HIS A 272 20.94 8.23 12.66
N GLY A 273 21.40 9.45 12.98
CA GLY A 273 22.72 9.92 12.61
C GLY A 273 23.76 9.06 13.30
N VAL A 274 24.72 8.57 12.52
CA VAL A 274 26.03 8.12 13.00
C VAL A 274 26.57 9.22 13.92
N PRO A 275 27.07 8.93 15.14
CA PRO A 275 27.63 9.96 16.00
C PRO A 275 28.92 10.47 15.36
N GLU A 276 28.83 11.62 14.69
CA GLU A 276 29.99 12.44 14.37
C GLU A 276 30.52 12.99 15.69
N LYS A 277 31.79 12.69 15.98
CA LYS A 277 32.47 13.13 17.21
C LYS A 277 32.40 14.65 17.31
N LEU A 278 31.57 15.17 18.21
CA LEU A 278 31.60 16.57 18.60
C LEU A 278 32.80 16.79 19.52
N GLY A 279 33.77 17.54 18.98
CA GLY A 279 34.73 18.30 19.76
C GLY A 279 34.02 19.34 20.63
N GLU A 280 34.73 19.74 21.66
CA GLU A 280 34.27 20.47 22.84
C GLU A 280 33.48 21.76 22.54
N GLY A 281 32.42 21.96 23.33
CA GLY A 281 31.94 23.29 23.74
C GLY A 281 30.89 23.96 22.86
N VAL A 282 29.62 23.52 22.93
CA VAL A 282 28.46 24.42 22.72
C VAL A 282 27.31 24.01 23.64
N VAL A 283 26.82 24.98 24.41
CA VAL A 283 25.70 24.88 25.36
C VAL A 283 24.38 24.68 24.58
N ALA A 284 23.63 23.64 24.91
CA ALA A 284 22.31 23.38 24.33
C ALA A 284 21.24 24.27 24.97
N VAL A 285 20.65 25.19 24.19
CA VAL A 285 19.45 25.93 24.59
C VAL A 285 18.22 25.12 24.14
N SER A 286 17.43 24.64 25.09
CA SER A 286 16.17 23.95 24.85
C SER A 286 15.03 24.96 24.67
N HIS A 287 14.47 25.05 23.46
CA HIS A 287 13.19 25.73 23.26
C HIS A 287 12.07 24.69 23.12
N ARG A 288 11.13 24.66 24.08
CA ARG A 288 9.84 23.97 23.94
C ARG A 288 8.88 24.87 23.16
N PHE A 289 8.44 24.40 22.01
CA PHE A 289 7.36 25.03 21.25
C PHE A 289 6.02 24.42 21.66
N ASN A 290 5.11 25.23 22.21
CA ASN A 290 3.78 24.78 22.63
C ASN A 290 2.76 25.04 21.51
N VAL A 291 2.16 23.97 20.97
CA VAL A 291 1.41 23.98 19.70
C VAL A 291 -0.01 24.56 19.84
N GLU A 292 -0.51 24.80 21.06
CA GLU A 292 -1.92 25.19 21.25
C GLU A 292 -2.21 26.70 21.21
N THR A 293 -1.21 27.60 21.23
CA THR A 293 -1.48 29.05 21.32
C THR A 293 -0.71 29.96 20.37
N GLY A 294 0.20 29.44 19.55
CA GLY A 294 0.83 30.19 18.44
C GLY A 294 1.57 31.48 18.84
N LYS A 295 1.98 31.64 20.10
CA LYS A 295 2.80 32.76 20.56
C LYS A 295 3.99 32.27 21.38
N GLU A 296 5.16 32.84 21.10
CA GLU A 296 6.36 32.69 21.92
C GLU A 296 6.16 33.43 23.26
N SER A 297 6.32 32.72 24.37
CA SER A 297 6.36 33.34 25.70
C SER A 297 7.82 33.55 26.13
N PRO A 298 8.26 34.78 26.45
CA PRO A 298 9.54 35.00 27.07
C PRO A 298 9.42 34.79 28.58
N SER A 299 10.12 33.81 29.12
CA SER A 299 10.33 33.69 30.56
C SER A 299 11.60 32.90 30.84
N SER A 300 12.71 33.62 30.80
CA SER A 300 13.96 33.25 31.45
C SER A 300 13.77 33.19 32.97
N ARG A 301 14.00 32.03 33.57
CA ARG A 301 14.50 31.95 34.94
C ARG A 301 15.76 31.10 34.92
N GLU A 302 16.89 31.78 35.05
CA GLU A 302 18.15 31.20 35.47
C GLU A 302 17.94 30.60 36.86
N CYS A 303 18.18 29.29 37.00
CA CYS A 303 18.50 28.70 38.29
C CYS A 303 19.99 28.35 38.24
N PHE A 304 20.83 29.23 38.75
CA PHE A 304 22.08 28.84 39.38
C PHE A 304 21.75 28.18 40.73
N VAL A 305 22.47 27.11 41.08
CA VAL A 305 23.28 26.96 42.30
C VAL A 305 23.65 25.46 42.48
N ASP A 306 24.96 25.26 42.62
CA ASP A 306 25.78 24.13 43.13
C ASP A 306 25.77 22.74 42.46
#